data_AF-A0A930A180-F1
#
_entry.id   AF-A0A930A180-F1
#
_cell.length_a   1.000
_cell.length_b   1.000
_cell.length_c   1.000
_cell.angle_alpha   90.00
_cell.angle_beta   90.00
_cell.angle_gamma   90.00
#
_symmetry.space_group_name_H-M   'P 1'
#
loop_
_entity.id
_entity.type
_entity.pdbx_description
1 polymer ?
#
loop_
_entity_poly.entity_id
_entity_poly.type
_entity_poly.pdbx_seq_one_letter_code
_entity_poly.pdbx_strand_id
1 'polypeptide(L)'
;MNGTKLYQKLAIVPIVALDLAVAGCNKQADNETANFSTSANTSTTTTEKNTTLNYSKNSPLDTSNMFTQIDLAQTVDTTNAKKITIEDDKDVTIDVAGTYVITGTAKNSTVIINASADAEVHLVFDNVSITNTNKPTVYAVNAKNVYVTTTQNSTNNLKVTGEFTEDDGNDIDAVIFAKTNITLNGLGTLNIDSSANGVESNSDLKVTGGT
;
A
#
# COMPACT_ATOMS: atom_id res chain seq x y z
N MET A 1 28.76 57.54 -33.29
CA MET A 1 28.33 56.13 -33.30
C MET A 1 26.81 56.14 -33.41
N ASN A 2 26.27 56.22 -34.63
CA ASN A 2 25.85 55.08 -35.46
C ASN A 2 24.94 54.11 -34.66
N GLY A 3 23.68 53.85 -35.00
CA GLY A 3 22.88 54.25 -36.15
C GLY A 3 21.45 53.70 -36.05
N THR A 4 20.55 54.37 -36.76
CA THR A 4 19.40 53.88 -37.55
C THR A 4 18.44 52.81 -37.02
N LYS A 5 17.15 53.21 -37.00
CA LYS A 5 15.95 52.36 -36.96
C LYS A 5 15.83 51.46 -38.19
N LEU A 6 15.33 50.23 -38.03
CA LEU A 6 14.68 49.48 -39.11
C LEU A 6 13.40 48.80 -38.61
N TYR A 7 12.28 49.12 -39.26
CA TYR A 7 11.05 48.33 -39.23
C TYR A 7 11.15 47.29 -40.35
N GLN A 8 10.75 46.05 -40.07
CA GLN A 8 10.39 45.12 -41.15
C GLN A 8 9.28 44.17 -40.68
N LYS A 9 8.08 44.35 -41.25
CA LYS A 9 7.06 43.30 -41.33
C LYS A 9 7.54 42.26 -42.35
N LEU A 10 7.49 40.98 -42.01
CA LEU A 10 7.46 39.92 -43.01
C LEU A 10 6.58 38.77 -42.48
N ALA A 11 5.49 38.53 -43.20
CA ALA A 11 4.66 37.34 -43.08
C ALA A 11 5.12 36.33 -44.13
N ILE A 12 5.43 35.09 -43.74
CA ILE A 12 5.48 33.93 -44.63
C ILE A 12 5.02 32.69 -43.84
N VAL A 13 3.99 32.02 -44.37
CA VAL A 13 3.39 30.71 -44.02
C VAL A 13 3.46 29.88 -45.32
N PRO A 14 3.41 28.53 -45.36
CA PRO A 14 3.63 27.45 -44.39
C PRO A 14 4.75 26.46 -44.82
N ILE A 15 5.16 25.56 -43.93
CA ILE A 15 5.90 24.33 -44.30
C ILE A 15 4.88 23.24 -44.63
N VAL A 16 4.95 22.75 -45.87
CA VAL A 16 4.26 21.55 -46.35
C VAL A 16 4.97 20.34 -45.76
N ALA A 17 4.27 19.53 -44.96
CA ALA A 17 4.72 18.21 -44.54
C ALA A 17 3.89 17.11 -45.19
N LEU A 18 4.63 16.12 -45.66
CA LEU A 18 4.31 15.02 -46.55
C LEU A 18 3.63 13.86 -45.79
N ASP A 19 2.50 13.42 -46.36
CA ASP A 19 1.83 12.12 -46.33
C ASP A 19 1.79 11.25 -45.05
N LEU A 20 0.61 10.71 -44.76
CA LEU A 20 0.33 9.27 -44.85
C LEU A 20 -1.18 9.01 -44.70
N ALA A 21 -1.73 8.26 -45.65
CA ALA A 21 -3.13 7.89 -45.74
C ALA A 21 -3.57 7.01 -44.56
N VAL A 22 -4.64 7.40 -43.88
CA VAL A 22 -5.42 6.51 -43.00
C VAL A 22 -6.56 5.94 -43.83
N ALA A 23 -6.52 4.62 -44.06
CA ALA A 23 -7.68 3.86 -44.49
C ALA A 23 -8.62 3.68 -43.28
N GLY A 24 -9.86 4.11 -43.43
CA GLY A 24 -10.90 3.93 -42.42
C GLY A 24 -11.47 2.51 -42.41
N CYS A 25 -12.03 2.15 -41.26
CA CYS A 25 -13.24 1.36 -41.18
C CYS A 25 -14.03 1.82 -39.95
N ASN A 26 -15.19 2.42 -40.20
CA ASN A 26 -16.23 2.61 -39.20
C ASN A 26 -16.83 1.26 -38.80
N LYS A 27 -16.87 0.98 -37.50
CA LYS A 27 -18.02 0.31 -36.86
C LYS A 27 -18.30 0.97 -35.52
N GLN A 28 -19.60 1.10 -35.28
CA GLN A 28 -20.24 1.84 -34.19
C GLN A 28 -19.91 1.29 -32.81
N ALA A 29 -20.08 2.19 -31.84
CA ALA A 29 -19.97 2.00 -30.41
C ALA A 29 -20.80 0.81 -29.89
N ASP A 30 -20.24 0.14 -28.89
CA ASP A 30 -21.01 -0.25 -27.72
C ASP A 30 -20.15 0.01 -26.47
N ASN A 31 -20.80 0.47 -25.42
CA ASN A 31 -20.23 1.10 -24.25
C ASN A 31 -20.46 0.15 -23.06
N GLU A 32 -19.43 -0.50 -22.50
CA GLU A 32 -19.28 -0.67 -21.04
C GLU A 32 -18.05 -1.49 -20.61
N THR A 33 -17.41 -0.96 -19.58
CA THR A 33 -16.67 -1.62 -18.49
C THR A 33 -15.32 -2.24 -18.83
N ALA A 34 -14.27 -1.46 -18.56
CA ALA A 34 -12.87 -1.88 -18.52
C ALA A 34 -12.67 -2.98 -17.46
N ASN A 35 -12.49 -4.21 -17.92
CA ASN A 35 -12.04 -5.33 -17.11
C ASN A 35 -10.51 -5.30 -17.03
N PHE A 36 -9.96 -5.06 -15.85
CA PHE A 36 -8.52 -5.10 -15.60
C PHE A 36 -8.02 -6.55 -15.68
N SER A 37 -7.33 -6.89 -16.77
CA SER A 37 -6.64 -8.18 -16.93
C SER A 37 -5.18 -8.02 -16.56
N THR A 38 -4.79 -8.47 -15.37
CA THR A 38 -3.38 -8.54 -14.97
C THR A 38 -2.82 -9.89 -15.40
N SER A 39 -2.05 -9.91 -16.49
CA SER A 39 -1.16 -11.02 -16.81
C SER A 39 0.05 -10.97 -15.88
N ALA A 40 0.16 -11.92 -14.97
CA ALA A 40 1.42 -12.22 -14.28
C ALA A 40 1.96 -13.56 -14.79
N ASN A 41 3.01 -13.48 -15.60
CA ASN A 41 3.79 -14.64 -16.02
C ASN A 41 5.06 -14.65 -15.18
N THR A 42 5.18 -15.58 -14.22
CA THR A 42 6.45 -15.83 -13.53
C THR A 42 6.52 -17.30 -13.14
N SER A 43 7.32 -18.06 -13.89
CA SER A 43 7.72 -19.41 -13.53
C SER A 43 8.79 -19.35 -12.44
N THR A 44 8.53 -19.96 -11.28
CA THR A 44 9.59 -20.44 -10.40
C THR A 44 9.21 -21.82 -9.88
N THR A 45 10.14 -22.78 -9.98
CA THR A 45 10.01 -24.16 -9.51
C THR A 45 10.40 -24.22 -8.04
N THR A 46 9.44 -24.48 -7.15
CA THR A 46 9.67 -24.94 -5.78
C THR A 46 8.81 -26.17 -5.52
N THR A 47 9.38 -27.15 -4.82
CA THR A 47 8.77 -28.45 -4.56
C THR A 47 7.73 -28.30 -3.43
N GLU A 48 6.54 -27.83 -3.79
CA GLU A 48 5.43 -27.69 -2.85
C GLU A 48 4.79 -29.05 -2.57
N LYS A 49 4.56 -29.35 -1.29
CA LYS A 49 3.53 -30.28 -0.85
C LYS A 49 2.19 -29.70 -1.29
N ASN A 50 1.83 -30.01 -2.53
CA ASN A 50 0.64 -29.50 -3.20
C ASN A 50 -0.59 -30.10 -2.51
N THR A 51 -1.07 -29.43 -1.47
CA THR A 51 -2.34 -29.79 -0.85
C THR A 51 -3.40 -29.35 -1.84
N THR A 52 -3.79 -30.24 -2.75
CA THR A 52 -4.87 -29.98 -3.69
C THR A 52 -6.14 -29.80 -2.88
N LEU A 53 -6.50 -28.54 -2.61
CA LEU A 53 -7.76 -28.20 -1.98
C LEU A 53 -8.84 -28.45 -3.03
N ASN A 54 -9.51 -29.60 -2.91
CA ASN A 54 -10.64 -29.98 -3.75
C ASN A 54 -11.85 -29.11 -3.40
N TYR A 55 -11.82 -27.85 -3.80
CA TYR A 55 -13.00 -26.99 -3.73
C TYR A 55 -14.00 -27.46 -4.79
N SER A 56 -15.13 -27.99 -4.33
CA SER A 56 -16.25 -28.31 -5.19
C SER A 56 -16.74 -27.03 -5.87
N LYS A 57 -16.65 -26.95 -7.20
CA LYS A 57 -17.20 -25.84 -8.00
C LYS A 57 -18.71 -25.62 -7.80
N ASN A 58 -19.39 -26.54 -7.11
CA ASN A 58 -20.84 -26.57 -6.95
C ASN A 58 -21.34 -26.03 -5.60
N SER A 59 -20.46 -25.50 -4.74
CA SER A 59 -20.86 -24.74 -3.55
C SER A 59 -20.22 -23.35 -3.62
N PRO A 60 -21.00 -22.27 -3.83
CA PRO A 60 -20.44 -20.93 -3.78
C PRO A 60 -19.78 -20.69 -2.41
N LEU A 61 -18.58 -20.12 -2.40
CA LEU A 61 -17.93 -19.72 -1.17
C LEU A 61 -18.79 -18.66 -0.48
N ASP A 62 -19.28 -18.95 0.72
CA ASP A 62 -20.01 -17.97 1.52
C ASP A 62 -19.03 -16.99 2.15
N THR A 63 -18.90 -15.81 1.54
CA THR A 63 -18.04 -14.73 2.01
C THR A 63 -18.80 -13.69 2.86
N SER A 64 -20.10 -13.89 3.10
CA SER A 64 -20.99 -12.88 3.69
C SER A 64 -20.57 -12.42 5.10
N ASN A 65 -19.88 -13.29 5.85
CA ASN A 65 -19.45 -13.03 7.23
C ASN A 65 -17.92 -12.94 7.39
N MET A 66 -17.16 -12.83 6.29
CA MET A 66 -15.69 -12.77 6.35
C MET A 66 -15.16 -11.40 6.77
N PHE A 67 -15.91 -10.33 6.52
CA PHE A 67 -15.49 -8.96 6.75
C PHE A 67 -16.53 -8.18 7.56
N THR A 68 -16.06 -7.34 8.47
CA THR A 68 -16.88 -6.32 9.14
C THR A 68 -16.99 -5.07 8.29
N GLN A 69 -17.90 -4.15 8.64
CA GLN A 69 -17.98 -2.85 7.98
C GLN A 69 -16.70 -2.02 8.12
N ILE A 70 -15.97 -2.17 9.24
CA ILE A 70 -14.70 -1.46 9.47
C ILE A 70 -13.60 -2.06 8.59
N ASP A 71 -13.58 -3.39 8.39
CA ASP A 71 -12.62 -4.02 7.49
C ASP A 71 -12.74 -3.46 6.07
N LEU A 72 -13.98 -3.24 5.59
CA LEU A 72 -14.31 -2.73 4.26
C LEU A 72 -14.23 -1.19 4.13
N ALA A 73 -13.93 -0.48 5.22
CA ALA A 73 -13.85 0.97 5.19
C ALA A 73 -12.54 1.41 4.51
N GLN A 74 -12.66 2.00 3.31
CA GLN A 74 -11.49 2.48 2.55
C GLN A 74 -11.00 3.87 2.97
N THR A 75 -11.71 4.54 3.87
CA THR A 75 -11.36 5.85 4.41
C THR A 75 -11.67 5.91 5.91
N VAL A 76 -10.94 6.77 6.63
CA VAL A 76 -11.09 6.98 8.07
C VAL A 76 -11.24 8.47 8.34
N ASP A 77 -12.15 8.83 9.26
CA ASP A 77 -12.24 10.23 9.74
C ASP A 77 -11.00 10.56 10.59
N THR A 78 -10.24 11.56 10.13
CA THR A 78 -9.00 12.01 10.77
C THR A 78 -9.15 13.29 11.56
N THR A 79 -10.37 13.81 11.74
CA THR A 79 -10.64 15.09 12.41
C THR A 79 -10.04 15.16 13.81
N ASN A 80 -10.13 14.06 14.57
CA ASN A 80 -9.61 13.95 15.93
C ASN A 80 -8.38 13.03 16.03
N ALA A 81 -7.75 12.71 14.89
CA ALA A 81 -6.60 11.81 14.87
C ALA A 81 -5.35 12.48 15.46
N LYS A 82 -4.57 11.69 16.21
CA LYS A 82 -3.24 12.10 16.63
C LYS A 82 -2.31 12.07 15.42
N LYS A 83 -1.56 13.14 15.19
CA LYS A 83 -0.61 13.24 14.06
C LYS A 83 0.79 12.92 14.54
N ILE A 84 1.46 12.01 13.84
CA ILE A 84 2.82 11.60 14.14
C ILE A 84 3.63 11.71 12.85
N THR A 85 4.77 12.38 12.96
CA THR A 85 5.80 12.37 11.92
C THR A 85 6.94 11.49 12.40
N ILE A 86 7.31 10.49 11.60
CA ILE A 86 8.40 9.56 11.95
C ILE A 86 9.77 10.23 11.77
N GLU A 87 10.72 9.79 12.59
CA GLU A 87 12.09 10.33 12.64
C GLU A 87 13.09 9.17 12.65
N ASP A 88 14.28 9.40 12.08
CA ASP A 88 15.37 8.42 12.08
C ASP A 88 15.72 7.95 13.50
N ASP A 89 16.01 6.66 13.64
CA ASP A 89 16.48 6.00 14.86
C ASP A 89 15.55 6.20 16.08
N LYS A 90 14.25 6.42 15.84
CA LYS A 90 13.25 6.66 16.89
C LYS A 90 11.99 5.85 16.65
N ASP A 91 11.77 4.86 17.51
CA ASP A 91 10.53 4.08 17.53
C ASP A 91 9.34 4.94 17.99
N VAL A 92 8.17 4.66 17.43
CA VAL A 92 6.89 5.25 17.80
C VAL A 92 6.08 4.18 18.53
N THR A 93 5.73 4.41 19.79
CA THR A 93 4.85 3.50 20.55
C THR A 93 3.43 4.05 20.63
N ILE A 94 2.45 3.23 20.26
CA ILE A 94 1.03 3.47 20.39
C ILE A 94 0.47 2.49 21.44
N ASP A 95 0.07 3.03 22.59
CA ASP A 95 -0.32 2.29 23.79
C ASP A 95 -1.80 2.43 24.17
N VAL A 96 -2.57 3.20 23.37
CA VAL A 96 -4.01 3.41 23.58
C VAL A 96 -4.78 3.36 22.27
N ALA A 97 -6.04 2.91 22.36
CA ALA A 97 -6.98 2.91 21.24
C ALA A 97 -7.12 4.30 20.59
N GLY A 98 -7.41 4.32 19.29
CA GLY A 98 -7.67 5.56 18.54
C GLY A 98 -7.07 5.59 17.14
N THR A 99 -7.16 6.76 16.51
CA THR A 99 -6.71 7.01 15.14
C THR A 99 -5.43 7.85 15.12
N TYR A 100 -4.45 7.40 14.33
CA TYR A 100 -3.11 7.96 14.24
C TYR A 100 -2.74 8.20 12.78
N VAL A 101 -2.56 9.46 12.38
CA VAL A 101 -2.06 9.78 11.04
C VAL A 101 -0.54 9.78 11.09
N ILE A 102 0.07 8.88 10.32
CA ILE A 102 1.53 8.69 10.27
C ILE A 102 2.06 9.22 8.94
N THR A 103 3.06 10.08 9.01
CA THR A 103 3.67 10.77 7.85
C THR A 103 5.19 10.82 7.97
N GLY A 104 5.87 11.08 6.86
CA GLY A 104 7.32 11.36 6.84
C GLY A 104 8.16 10.19 6.37
N THR A 105 9.48 10.36 6.44
CA THR A 105 10.47 9.37 6.03
C THR A 105 11.43 9.11 7.18
N ALA A 106 11.68 7.85 7.53
CA ALA A 106 12.63 7.49 8.57
C ALA A 106 13.41 6.20 8.25
N LYS A 107 14.55 6.05 8.91
CA LYS A 107 15.35 4.83 8.99
C LYS A 107 15.41 4.32 10.41
N ASN A 108 15.47 3.00 10.56
CA ASN A 108 15.57 2.33 11.86
C ASN A 108 14.52 2.84 12.87
N SER A 109 13.28 3.01 12.40
CA SER A 109 12.14 3.47 13.18
C SER A 109 11.01 2.45 13.04
N THR A 110 10.46 2.00 14.17
CA THR A 110 9.37 1.03 14.22
C THR A 110 8.12 1.69 14.77
N VAL A 111 6.98 1.50 14.10
CA VAL A 111 5.67 1.82 14.68
C VAL A 111 5.20 0.60 15.48
N ILE A 112 5.31 0.68 16.80
CA ILE A 112 4.99 -0.38 17.75
C ILE A 112 3.59 -0.13 18.34
N ILE A 113 2.71 -1.13 18.24
CA ILE A 113 1.37 -1.09 18.79
C ILE A 113 1.30 -2.05 19.97
N ASN A 114 1.19 -1.51 21.17
CA ASN A 114 1.12 -2.27 22.42
C ASN A 114 0.08 -1.65 23.34
N ALA A 115 -1.18 -1.71 22.93
CA ALA A 115 -2.33 -1.18 23.63
C ALA A 115 -3.03 -2.26 24.47
N SER A 116 -4.21 -1.97 25.02
CA SER A 116 -5.03 -2.98 25.70
C SER A 116 -5.57 -4.04 24.72
N ALA A 117 -5.85 -5.25 25.21
CA ALA A 117 -6.30 -6.37 24.37
C ALA A 117 -7.68 -6.17 23.72
N ASP A 118 -8.44 -5.17 24.16
CA ASP A 118 -9.73 -4.74 23.61
C ASP A 118 -9.63 -3.51 22.70
N ALA A 119 -8.43 -2.92 22.54
CA ALA A 119 -8.21 -1.70 21.79
C ALA A 119 -8.41 -1.87 20.28
N GLU A 120 -9.10 -0.91 19.67
CA GLU A 120 -9.14 -0.72 18.22
C GLU A 120 -8.15 0.39 17.85
N VAL A 121 -7.16 0.10 17.01
CA VAL A 121 -6.11 1.06 16.62
C VAL A 121 -6.13 1.26 15.11
N HIS A 122 -6.26 2.50 14.66
CA HIS A 122 -6.25 2.88 13.25
C HIS A 122 -4.98 3.67 12.92
N LEU A 123 -4.10 3.08 12.12
CA LEU A 123 -2.97 3.75 11.49
C LEU A 123 -3.41 4.26 10.13
N VAL A 124 -3.37 5.57 9.94
CA VAL A 124 -3.66 6.23 8.65
C VAL A 124 -2.34 6.67 8.04
N PHE A 125 -1.88 5.94 7.03
CA PHE A 125 -0.62 6.20 6.35
C PHE A 125 -0.82 7.21 5.23
N ASP A 126 -0.08 8.33 5.33
CA ASP A 126 -0.11 9.41 4.37
C ASP A 126 1.33 9.78 3.98
N ASN A 127 1.81 9.15 2.91
CA ASN A 127 3.17 9.29 2.38
C ASN A 127 4.25 8.94 3.41
N VAL A 128 4.05 7.83 4.12
CA VAL A 128 5.03 7.28 5.06
C VAL A 128 6.10 6.46 4.33
N SER A 129 7.36 6.62 4.69
CA SER A 129 8.47 5.83 4.15
C SER A 129 9.41 5.37 5.26
N ILE A 130 9.48 4.07 5.53
CA ILE A 130 10.32 3.50 6.59
C ILE A 130 11.28 2.48 5.98
N THR A 131 12.57 2.61 6.28
CA THR A 131 13.57 1.59 5.97
C THR A 131 14.27 1.13 7.24
N ASN A 132 14.02 -0.11 7.66
CA ASN A 132 14.69 -0.72 8.80
C ASN A 132 15.75 -1.72 8.33
N THR A 133 16.75 -1.94 9.18
CA THR A 133 17.82 -2.90 8.87
C THR A 133 17.38 -4.33 9.18
N ASN A 134 16.79 -4.55 10.36
CA ASN A 134 16.58 -5.89 10.93
C ASN A 134 15.31 -6.02 11.79
N LYS A 135 14.47 -4.99 11.83
CA LYS A 135 13.21 -4.98 12.59
C LYS A 135 12.05 -4.69 11.65
N PRO A 136 10.84 -5.19 11.95
CA PRO A 136 9.62 -4.74 11.29
C PRO A 136 9.53 -3.21 11.29
N THR A 137 8.89 -2.67 10.26
CA THR A 137 8.53 -1.24 10.20
C THR A 137 7.26 -0.96 11.00
N VAL A 138 6.37 -1.95 11.10
CA VAL A 138 5.17 -1.95 11.93
C VAL A 138 5.16 -3.25 12.74
N TYR A 139 5.04 -3.13 14.06
CA TYR A 139 5.00 -4.27 14.97
C TYR A 139 3.80 -4.16 15.90
N ALA A 140 2.74 -4.93 15.62
CA ALA A 140 1.55 -4.98 16.47
C ALA A 140 1.70 -6.08 17.53
N VAL A 141 2.11 -5.69 18.72
CA VAL A 141 2.33 -6.58 19.87
C VAL A 141 1.01 -6.95 20.54
N ASN A 142 0.17 -5.94 20.83
CA ASN A 142 -1.11 -6.15 21.51
C ASN A 142 -2.14 -5.07 21.15
N ALA A 143 -3.33 -5.53 20.80
CA ALA A 143 -4.55 -4.80 20.46
C ALA A 143 -5.62 -5.85 20.12
N LYS A 144 -6.89 -5.43 20.04
CA LYS A 144 -7.94 -6.30 19.50
C LYS A 144 -7.85 -6.38 17.97
N ASN A 145 -7.82 -5.22 17.32
CA ASN A 145 -7.56 -5.11 15.88
C ASN A 145 -6.69 -3.89 15.59
N VAL A 146 -5.81 -4.05 14.60
CA VAL A 146 -5.04 -2.96 14.00
C VAL A 146 -5.48 -2.78 12.56
N TYR A 147 -5.79 -1.54 12.19
CA TYR A 147 -6.14 -1.17 10.82
C TYR A 147 -5.03 -0.30 10.25
N VAL A 148 -4.49 -0.67 9.09
CA VAL A 148 -3.56 0.17 8.32
C VAL A 148 -4.30 0.66 7.08
N THR A 149 -4.67 1.93 7.09
CA THR A 149 -5.42 2.58 6.00
C THR A 149 -4.52 3.54 5.23
N THR A 150 -4.30 3.30 3.94
CA THR A 150 -3.57 4.23 3.07
C THR A 150 -4.48 5.35 2.55
N THR A 151 -4.04 6.61 2.69
CA THR A 151 -4.81 7.76 2.17
C THR A 151 -4.79 7.78 0.65
N GLN A 152 -5.85 8.28 0.03
CA GLN A 152 -5.94 8.41 -1.42
C GLN A 152 -4.78 9.23 -1.98
N ASN A 153 -4.20 8.77 -3.10
CA ASN A 153 -3.04 9.38 -3.77
C ASN A 153 -1.74 9.39 -2.95
N SER A 154 -1.68 8.71 -1.80
CA SER A 154 -0.42 8.52 -1.08
C SER A 154 0.36 7.34 -1.65
N THR A 155 1.69 7.43 -1.58
CA THR A 155 2.59 6.30 -1.80
C THR A 155 3.37 6.04 -0.52
N ASN A 156 3.14 4.89 0.09
CA ASN A 156 3.72 4.49 1.36
C ASN A 156 4.74 3.38 1.09
N ASN A 157 5.93 3.46 1.67
CA ASN A 157 7.03 2.53 1.38
C ASN A 157 7.57 1.96 2.68
N LEU A 158 7.44 0.66 2.88
CA LEU A 158 7.97 -0.03 4.04
C LEU A 158 8.98 -1.05 3.57
N LYS A 159 10.17 -1.01 4.16
CA LYS A 159 11.28 -1.84 3.73
C LYS A 159 12.10 -2.36 4.91
N VAL A 160 12.49 -3.63 4.83
CA VAL A 160 13.54 -4.21 5.67
C VAL A 160 14.66 -4.73 4.77
N THR A 161 15.89 -4.27 5.00
CA THR A 161 17.02 -4.54 4.08
C THR A 161 17.90 -5.72 4.44
N GLY A 162 17.89 -6.14 5.70
CA GLY A 162 18.74 -7.20 6.22
C GLY A 162 17.91 -8.31 6.88
N GLU A 163 18.61 -9.21 7.54
CA GLU A 163 17.98 -10.32 8.27
C GLU A 163 17.25 -9.80 9.51
N PHE A 164 16.06 -10.34 9.75
CA PHE A 164 15.28 -10.00 10.92
C PHE A 164 15.94 -10.52 12.20
N THR A 165 15.89 -9.71 13.26
CA THR A 165 16.29 -10.14 14.61
C THR A 165 15.05 -10.54 15.41
N GLU A 166 15.15 -11.65 16.13
CA GLU A 166 14.13 -12.08 17.10
C GLU A 166 13.82 -10.99 18.15
N ASP A 167 12.58 -10.98 18.63
CA ASP A 167 12.12 -10.19 19.76
C ASP A 167 11.43 -11.07 20.80
N ASP A 168 12.00 -11.09 22.01
CA ASP A 168 11.55 -11.91 23.13
C ASP A 168 11.37 -13.40 22.77
N GLY A 169 12.31 -13.94 21.99
CA GLY A 169 12.29 -15.32 21.51
C GLY A 169 11.20 -15.63 20.47
N ASN A 170 10.58 -14.59 19.89
CA ASN A 170 9.71 -14.73 18.72
C ASN A 170 10.46 -14.27 17.48
N ASP A 171 10.36 -15.07 16.42
CA ASP A 171 10.75 -14.66 15.09
C ASP A 171 9.75 -13.57 14.62
N ILE A 172 10.25 -12.35 14.42
CA ILE A 172 9.46 -11.22 13.89
C ILE A 172 9.92 -10.90 12.47
N ASP A 173 9.82 -11.89 11.58
CA ASP A 173 10.46 -11.96 10.27
C ASP A 173 9.65 -11.35 9.12
N ALA A 174 8.88 -10.29 9.41
CA ALA A 174 8.06 -9.57 8.44
C ALA A 174 8.21 -8.05 8.50
N VAL A 175 8.07 -7.37 7.36
CA VAL A 175 8.09 -5.89 7.30
C VAL A 175 6.96 -5.28 8.12
N ILE A 176 5.78 -5.91 8.07
CA ILE A 176 4.67 -5.68 9.00
C ILE A 176 4.45 -6.99 9.74
N PHE A 177 4.67 -7.00 11.05
CA PHE A 177 4.44 -8.16 11.89
C PHE A 177 3.36 -7.88 12.91
N ALA A 178 2.34 -8.74 13.01
CA ALA A 178 1.25 -8.58 13.95
C ALA A 178 1.02 -9.86 14.78
N LYS A 179 1.11 -9.75 16.10
CA LYS A 179 0.62 -10.79 17.01
C LYS A 179 -0.92 -10.80 17.12
N THR A 180 -1.58 -9.81 16.51
CA THR A 180 -3.01 -9.52 16.60
C THR A 180 -3.67 -9.59 15.23
N ASN A 181 -4.99 -9.41 15.18
CA ASN A 181 -5.68 -9.14 13.92
C ASN A 181 -5.15 -7.86 13.28
N ILE A 182 -4.95 -7.91 11.96
CA ILE A 182 -4.55 -6.76 11.16
C ILE A 182 -5.33 -6.70 9.85
N THR A 183 -5.84 -5.52 9.52
CA THR A 183 -6.51 -5.25 8.26
C THR A 183 -5.76 -4.17 7.49
N LEU A 184 -5.40 -4.47 6.24
CA LEU A 184 -4.82 -3.53 5.28
C LEU A 184 -5.92 -3.06 4.32
N ASN A 185 -6.16 -1.75 4.29
CA ASN A 185 -7.18 -1.15 3.45
C ASN A 185 -6.76 0.27 3.00
N GLY A 186 -7.65 0.96 2.30
CA GLY A 186 -7.38 2.32 1.84
C GLY A 186 -7.52 2.52 0.34
N LEU A 187 -7.07 3.68 -0.12
CA LEU A 187 -7.14 4.11 -1.51
C LEU A 187 -5.76 4.52 -2.07
N GLY A 188 -4.72 4.45 -1.25
CA GLY A 188 -3.34 4.73 -1.66
C GLY A 188 -2.55 3.45 -1.92
N THR A 189 -1.26 3.63 -2.20
CA THR A 189 -0.31 2.55 -2.46
C THR A 189 0.49 2.22 -1.19
N LEU A 190 0.66 0.94 -0.89
CA LEU A 190 1.54 0.41 0.15
C LEU A 190 2.57 -0.53 -0.47
N ASN A 191 3.75 0.00 -0.77
CA ASN A 191 4.88 -0.78 -1.24
C ASN A 191 5.57 -1.46 -0.05
N ILE A 192 5.72 -2.78 -0.11
CA ILE A 192 6.40 -3.58 0.90
C ILE A 192 7.56 -4.32 0.24
N ASP A 193 8.78 -4.08 0.74
CA ASP A 193 10.02 -4.70 0.24
C ASP A 193 10.71 -5.47 1.37
N SER A 194 10.84 -6.78 1.19
CA SER A 194 11.38 -7.72 2.17
C SER A 194 12.22 -8.79 1.49
N SER A 195 13.29 -9.23 2.14
CA SER A 195 13.98 -10.49 1.80
C SER A 195 13.31 -11.73 2.39
N ALA A 196 12.40 -11.56 3.37
CA ALA A 196 11.63 -12.62 4.02
C ALA A 196 10.12 -12.37 3.85
N ASN A 197 9.33 -12.38 4.93
CA ASN A 197 7.88 -12.13 4.84
C ASN A 197 7.61 -10.63 4.62
N GLY A 198 6.61 -10.33 3.81
CA GLY A 198 6.13 -8.95 3.64
C GLY A 198 5.23 -8.53 4.80
N VAL A 199 4.16 -9.31 5.02
CA VAL A 199 3.19 -9.10 6.09
C VAL A 199 2.91 -10.43 6.74
N GLU A 200 2.96 -10.47 8.07
CA GLU A 200 2.62 -11.65 8.86
C GLU A 200 1.70 -11.29 10.01
N SER A 201 0.73 -12.16 10.26
CA SER A 201 -0.13 -12.10 11.43
C SER A 201 -0.25 -13.47 12.09
N ASN A 202 -0.17 -13.50 13.42
CA ASN A 202 -0.48 -14.68 14.23
C ASN A 202 -1.99 -14.86 14.46
N SER A 203 -2.83 -13.99 13.90
CA SER A 203 -4.30 -14.04 13.96
C SER A 203 -4.87 -13.79 12.54
N ASP A 204 -5.94 -13.01 12.40
CA ASP A 204 -6.50 -12.71 11.08
C ASP A 204 -5.72 -11.61 10.36
N LEU A 205 -5.24 -11.91 9.15
CA LEU A 205 -4.79 -10.92 8.18
C LEU A 205 -5.88 -10.71 7.12
N LYS A 206 -6.36 -9.47 6.96
CA LYS A 206 -7.33 -9.09 5.93
C LYS A 206 -6.74 -8.02 5.02
N VAL A 207 -7.00 -8.15 3.73
CA VAL A 207 -6.68 -7.11 2.73
C VAL A 207 -7.95 -6.80 1.96
N THR A 208 -8.44 -5.57 2.08
CA THR A 208 -9.76 -5.17 1.54
C THR A 208 -9.69 -3.99 0.58
N GLY A 209 -8.51 -3.36 0.45
CA GLY A 209 -8.17 -2.54 -0.71
C GLY A 209 -6.84 -1.80 -0.55
N GLY A 210 -6.63 -0.81 -1.40
CA GLY A 210 -5.31 -0.21 -1.64
C GLY A 210 -4.63 -0.82 -2.88
N THR A 211 -3.39 -0.45 -3.12
CA THR A 211 -2.50 -1.00 -4.16
C THR A 211 -1.20 -1.46 -3.55
#